data_AF-A0A7R9QIF1-F1
#
_entry.id   AF-A0A7R9QIF1-F1
#
_cell.length_a   1.000
_cell.length_b   1.000
_cell.length_c   1.000
_cell.angle_alpha   90.00
_cell.angle_beta   90.00
_cell.angle_gamma   90.00
#
_symmetry.space_group_name_H-M   'P 1'
#
loop_
_entity.id
_entity.type
_entity.pdbx_description
1 polymer ?
#
loop_
_entity_poly.entity_id
_entity_poly.type
_entity_poly.pdbx_seq_one_letter_code
_entity_poly.pdbx_strand_id
1 'polypeptide(L)'
;MIKHDPDAGTFVKLGGFGLTTEHIDDDQSHTQCSGVDEYLAPEVRQGRRYDTKCDMYSLGVTVQHMFNFDANTLFQTEQELDTNYEKIKKLTLRLLNNVRNGRPSAQDLIIRHNEWSIPYASVRAHILAVIEPNASYDIDRQFVQYF
;
A
#
# COMPACT_ATOMS: atom_id res chain seq x y z
N MET A 1 19.87 7.52 -14.05
CA MET A 1 19.54 7.17 -15.44
C MET A 1 19.20 5.68 -15.48
N ILE A 2 17.92 5.32 -15.43
CA ILE A 2 17.49 3.91 -15.50
C ILE A 2 17.28 3.58 -16.97
N LYS A 3 18.11 2.67 -17.52
CA LYS A 3 17.90 2.13 -18.87
C LYS A 3 16.70 1.19 -18.83
N HIS A 4 15.75 1.42 -19.72
CA HIS A 4 14.61 0.55 -19.95
C HIS A 4 15.06 -0.64 -20.82
N ASP A 5 14.93 -1.85 -20.29
CA ASP A 5 15.12 -3.11 -21.00
C ASP A 5 13.72 -3.71 -21.25
N PRO A 6 13.30 -3.88 -22.51
CA PRO A 6 11.96 -4.36 -22.85
C PRO A 6 11.70 -5.84 -22.49
N ASP A 7 12.75 -6.63 -22.22
CA ASP A 7 12.63 -8.04 -21.80
C ASP A 7 12.85 -8.25 -20.29
N ALA A 8 13.25 -7.19 -19.57
CA ALA A 8 13.34 -7.19 -18.12
C ALA A 8 11.93 -7.11 -17.54
N GLY A 9 11.53 -8.11 -16.74
CA GLY A 9 10.26 -8.09 -16.00
C GLY A 9 10.04 -6.78 -15.23
N THR A 10 8.79 -6.47 -14.87
CA THR A 10 8.49 -5.24 -14.15
C THR A 10 9.11 -5.25 -12.74
N PHE A 11 10.22 -4.52 -12.57
CA PHE A 11 10.90 -4.38 -11.28
C PHE A 11 10.37 -3.15 -10.54
N VAL A 12 9.78 -3.36 -9.36
CA VAL A 12 9.41 -2.28 -8.44
C VAL A 12 10.62 -1.95 -7.57
N LYS A 13 10.93 -0.67 -7.42
CA LYS A 13 11.98 -0.15 -6.53
C LYS A 13 11.36 0.81 -5.54
N LEU A 14 11.66 0.63 -4.26
CA LEU A 14 11.32 1.60 -3.21
C LEU A 14 12.31 2.77 -3.27
N GLY A 15 11.82 3.98 -3.08
CA GLY A 15 12.62 5.22 -3.01
C GLY A 15 12.01 6.20 -2.02
N GLY A 16 12.68 7.33 -1.77
CA GLY A 16 12.15 8.38 -0.89
C GLY A 16 12.41 8.17 0.61
N PHE A 17 13.59 7.69 1.00
CA PHE A 17 13.97 7.38 2.39
C PHE A 17 14.29 8.61 3.27
N GLY A 18 13.84 9.82 2.90
CA GLY A 18 14.16 11.07 3.62
C GLY A 18 13.53 11.18 5.02
N LEU A 19 12.53 10.35 5.31
CA LEU A 19 11.87 10.22 6.62
C LEU A 19 12.16 8.87 7.30
N THR A 20 13.04 8.05 6.71
CA THR A 20 13.38 6.74 7.26
C THR A 20 14.22 6.92 8.51
N THR A 21 13.87 6.16 9.56
CA THR A 21 14.65 6.09 10.79
C THR A 21 15.29 4.71 10.90
N GLU A 22 16.50 4.64 11.43
CA GLU A 22 17.15 3.35 11.69
C GLU A 22 16.36 2.57 12.76
N HIS A 23 16.16 1.28 12.49
CA HIS A 23 15.53 0.37 13.44
C HIS A 23 16.57 -0.13 14.46
N ILE A 24 16.90 0.73 15.41
CA ILE A 24 17.87 0.46 16.48
C ILE A 24 17.08 -0.08 17.69
N ASP A 25 16.94 -1.41 17.74
CA ASP A 25 16.26 -2.22 18.77
C ASP A 25 14.71 -2.34 18.69
N ASP A 26 14.20 -3.53 19.01
CA ASP A 26 12.76 -3.90 19.01
C ASP A 26 11.88 -3.06 19.95
N ASP A 27 12.49 -2.28 20.84
CA ASP A 27 11.79 -1.50 21.88
C ASP A 27 11.71 0.01 21.56
N GLN A 28 12.31 0.45 20.46
CA GLN A 28 12.22 1.85 20.02
C GLN A 28 10.97 2.10 19.20
N SER A 29 9.86 2.26 19.91
CA SER A 29 8.67 2.84 19.32
C SER A 29 8.88 4.34 19.09
N HIS A 30 8.87 4.77 17.84
CA HIS A 30 8.99 6.17 17.46
C HIS A 30 7.74 6.95 17.88
N THR A 31 7.89 8.25 18.14
CA THR A 31 6.78 9.15 18.54
C THR A 31 6.66 10.39 17.68
N GLN A 32 7.54 10.56 16.68
CA GLN A 32 7.51 11.71 15.80
C GLN A 32 6.45 11.51 14.71
N CYS A 33 5.44 12.38 14.69
CA CYS A 33 4.42 12.38 13.64
C CYS A 33 4.99 13.04 12.38
N SER A 34 5.65 12.25 11.52
CA SER A 34 6.20 12.69 10.24
C SER A 34 5.73 11.76 9.13
N GLY A 35 5.19 12.31 8.03
CA GLY A 35 4.74 11.57 6.86
C GLY A 35 3.69 12.34 6.06
N VAL A 36 3.19 11.71 4.99
CA VAL A 36 2.06 12.25 4.22
C VAL A 36 0.77 11.87 4.92
N ASP A 37 -0.05 12.86 5.30
CA ASP A 37 -1.20 12.68 6.20
C ASP A 37 -2.16 11.54 5.81
N GLU A 38 -2.36 11.33 4.51
CA GLU A 38 -3.27 10.31 3.97
C GLU A 38 -2.73 8.87 4.13
N TYR A 39 -1.41 8.70 4.18
CA TYR A 39 -0.74 7.40 4.33
C TYR A 39 -0.39 7.07 5.78
N LEU A 40 -0.49 8.04 6.69
CA LEU A 40 -0.16 7.85 8.09
C LEU A 40 -1.08 6.83 8.77
N ALA A 41 -0.46 5.84 9.40
CA ALA A 41 -1.15 4.91 10.28
C ALA A 41 -1.84 5.67 11.44
N PRO A 42 -2.99 5.18 11.94
CA PRO A 42 -3.77 5.88 12.97
C PRO A 42 -2.98 6.12 14.26
N GLU A 43 -2.07 5.24 14.64
CA GLU A 43 -1.19 5.43 15.79
C GLU A 43 -0.16 6.55 15.56
N VAL A 44 0.39 6.68 14.35
CA VAL A 44 1.37 7.73 14.01
C VAL A 44 0.68 9.10 14.03
N ARG A 45 -0.51 9.20 13.42
CA ARG A 45 -1.31 10.44 13.40
C ARG A 45 -1.68 10.92 14.80
N GLN A 46 -1.82 9.99 15.74
CA GLN A 46 -2.13 10.31 17.14
C GLN A 46 -0.87 10.59 17.98
N GLY A 47 0.31 10.67 17.37
CA GLY A 47 1.58 10.84 18.07
C GLY A 47 1.91 9.68 19.01
N ARG A 48 1.27 8.52 18.82
CA ARG A 48 1.53 7.32 19.62
C ARG A 48 2.76 6.59 19.10
N ARG A 49 3.31 5.79 20.00
CA ARG A 49 4.37 4.83 19.76
C ARG A 49 4.06 3.93 18.56
N TYR A 50 4.89 3.99 17.53
CA TYR A 50 4.76 3.19 16.29
C TYR A 50 6.04 2.40 15.97
N ASP A 51 5.89 1.36 15.16
CA ASP A 51 6.93 0.44 14.69
C ASP A 51 6.78 0.20 13.19
N THR A 52 7.47 -0.80 12.64
CA THR A 52 7.39 -1.20 11.22
C THR A 52 5.97 -1.55 10.74
N LYS A 53 4.99 -1.75 11.62
CA LYS A 53 3.58 -1.94 11.24
C LYS A 53 2.93 -0.66 10.70
N CYS A 54 3.52 0.52 10.91
CA CYS A 54 3.04 1.74 10.26
C CYS A 54 3.24 1.67 8.75
N ASP A 55 4.36 1.12 8.28
CA ASP A 55 4.64 0.97 6.84
C ASP A 55 3.68 -0.02 6.19
N MET A 56 3.24 -1.03 6.94
CA MET A 56 2.21 -1.98 6.48
C MET A 56 0.85 -1.31 6.29
N TYR A 57 0.51 -0.31 7.11
CA TYR A 57 -0.69 0.50 6.89
C TYR A 57 -0.54 1.35 5.64
N SER A 58 0.58 2.06 5.49
CA SER A 58 0.88 2.85 4.28
C SER A 58 0.81 2.01 3.02
N LEU A 59 1.32 0.76 3.06
CA LEU A 59 1.18 -0.21 1.98
C LEU A 59 -0.29 -0.54 1.68
N GLY A 60 -1.12 -0.71 2.72
CA GLY A 60 -2.57 -0.90 2.57
C GLY A 60 -3.25 0.26 1.87
N VAL A 61 -2.90 1.50 2.24
CA VAL A 61 -3.40 2.72 1.58
C VAL A 61 -2.95 2.76 0.12
N THR A 62 -1.70 2.39 -0.18
CA THR A 62 -1.21 2.30 -1.57
C THR A 62 -2.01 1.28 -2.38
N VAL A 63 -2.25 0.07 -1.86
CA VAL A 63 -3.05 -0.95 -2.56
C VAL A 63 -4.50 -0.47 -2.73
N GLN A 64 -5.08 0.18 -1.73
CA GLN A 64 -6.42 0.78 -1.82
C GLN A 64 -6.52 1.76 -3.00
N HIS A 65 -5.54 2.66 -3.15
CA HIS A 65 -5.49 3.61 -4.25
C HIS A 65 -5.27 2.92 -5.60
N MET A 66 -4.34 1.95 -5.68
CA MET A 66 -4.06 1.22 -6.91
C MET A 66 -5.26 0.43 -7.44
N PHE A 67 -6.18 0.05 -6.56
CA PHE A 67 -7.38 -0.70 -6.94
C PHE A 67 -8.69 0.10 -6.85
N ASN A 68 -8.59 1.42 -6.63
CA ASN A 68 -9.71 2.34 -6.43
C ASN A 68 -10.76 1.79 -5.44
N PHE A 69 -10.31 1.14 -4.37
CA PHE A 69 -11.19 0.59 -3.35
C PHE A 69 -11.79 1.71 -2.49
N ASP A 70 -13.02 2.11 -2.79
CA ASP A 70 -13.80 2.98 -1.93
C ASP A 70 -14.42 2.20 -0.75
N ALA A 71 -15.02 2.93 0.21
CA ALA A 71 -15.66 2.32 1.37
C ALA A 71 -16.74 1.30 0.95
N ASN A 72 -17.50 1.61 -0.10
CA ASN A 72 -18.52 0.70 -0.61
C ASN A 72 -17.89 -0.60 -1.11
N THR A 73 -16.82 -0.52 -1.90
CA THR A 73 -16.11 -1.68 -2.45
C THR A 73 -15.49 -2.54 -1.34
N LEU A 74 -14.91 -1.91 -0.31
CA LEU A 74 -14.28 -2.61 0.82
C LEU A 74 -15.30 -3.35 1.70
N PHE A 75 -16.49 -2.79 1.90
CA PHE A 75 -17.50 -3.34 2.83
C PHE A 75 -18.69 -4.02 2.15
N GLN A 76 -18.78 -3.97 0.82
CA GLN A 76 -19.78 -4.75 0.07
C GLN A 76 -19.53 -6.24 0.27
N THR A 77 -20.58 -6.95 0.64
CA THR A 77 -20.62 -8.41 0.71
C THR A 77 -21.18 -8.91 -0.62
N GLU A 78 -20.35 -9.65 -1.36
CA GLU A 78 -20.78 -10.54 -2.44
C GLU A 78 -21.45 -9.87 -3.67
N GLN A 79 -20.64 -9.20 -4.50
CA GLN A 79 -20.71 -9.47 -5.94
C GLN A 79 -19.74 -10.62 -6.25
N GLU A 80 -19.98 -11.39 -7.31
CA GLU A 80 -19.02 -12.37 -7.86
C GLU A 80 -17.74 -11.66 -8.33
N LEU A 81 -16.94 -11.20 -7.39
CA LEU A 81 -15.62 -10.66 -7.64
C LEU A 81 -14.73 -11.84 -8.03
N ASP A 82 -13.91 -11.65 -9.07
CA ASP A 82 -12.87 -12.62 -9.40
C ASP A 82 -12.06 -12.95 -8.13
N THR A 83 -11.67 -14.22 -7.98
CA THR A 83 -10.95 -14.72 -6.80
C THR A 83 -9.70 -13.88 -6.49
N ASN A 84 -9.05 -13.33 -7.52
CA ASN A 84 -7.91 -12.44 -7.34
C ASN A 84 -8.31 -11.10 -6.69
N TYR A 85 -9.42 -10.51 -7.12
CA TYR A 85 -9.91 -9.25 -6.58
C TYR A 85 -10.31 -9.41 -5.10
N GLU A 86 -10.96 -10.52 -4.76
CA GLU A 86 -11.31 -10.86 -3.39
C GLU A 86 -10.07 -11.07 -2.50
N LYS A 87 -9.00 -11.69 -3.02
CA LYS A 87 -7.72 -11.80 -2.30
C LYS A 87 -7.11 -10.43 -1.99
N ILE A 88 -7.08 -9.52 -2.97
CA ILE A 88 -6.51 -8.18 -2.82
C ILE A 88 -7.32 -7.34 -1.85
N LYS A 89 -8.65 -7.43 -1.93
CA LYS A 89 -9.57 -6.78 -0.98
C LYS A 89 -9.32 -7.26 0.44
N LYS A 90 -9.26 -8.58 0.67
CA LYS A 90 -8.94 -9.17 1.97
C LYS A 90 -7.57 -8.74 2.49
N LEU A 91 -6.55 -8.73 1.64
CA LEU A 91 -5.22 -8.24 2.01
C LEU A 91 -5.27 -6.77 2.43
N THR A 92 -5.94 -5.94 1.64
CA THR A 92 -6.06 -4.49 1.89
C THR A 92 -6.75 -4.23 3.22
N LEU A 93 -7.85 -4.92 3.52
CA LEU A 93 -8.54 -4.82 4.81
C LEU A 93 -7.65 -5.23 6.00
N ARG A 94 -6.79 -6.23 5.83
CA ARG A 94 -5.83 -6.64 6.87
C ARG A 94 -4.72 -5.62 7.07
N LEU A 95 -4.23 -5.00 6.00
CA LEU A 95 -3.21 -3.95 6.05
C LEU A 95 -3.75 -2.66 6.69
N LEU A 96 -5.00 -2.30 6.37
CA LEU A 96 -5.71 -1.13 6.92
C LEU A 96 -6.29 -1.36 8.33
N ASN A 97 -5.85 -2.40 9.05
CA ASN A 97 -6.36 -2.66 10.39
C ASN A 97 -5.98 -1.53 11.36
N ASN A 98 -6.97 -1.00 12.09
CA ASN A 98 -6.76 0.06 13.09
C ASN A 98 -5.90 -0.39 14.27
N VAL A 99 -5.81 -1.70 14.52
CA VAL A 99 -4.94 -2.30 15.54
C VAL A 99 -3.65 -2.76 14.88
N ARG A 100 -2.51 -2.18 15.29
CA ARG A 100 -1.16 -2.50 14.77
C ARG A 100 -0.87 -4.02 14.68
N ASN A 101 -1.21 -4.76 15.73
CA ASN A 101 -0.95 -6.21 15.80
C ASN A 101 -1.88 -7.04 14.92
N GLY A 102 -2.98 -6.46 14.44
CA GLY A 102 -3.87 -7.09 13.46
C GLY A 102 -3.33 -7.05 12.03
N ARG A 103 -2.32 -6.21 11.76
CA ARG A 103 -1.68 -6.08 10.44
C ARG A 103 -0.63 -7.18 10.25
N PRO A 104 -0.52 -7.80 9.07
CA PRO A 104 0.60 -8.70 8.76
C PRO A 104 1.92 -7.93 8.78
N SER A 105 3.03 -8.58 9.16
CA SER A 105 4.38 -8.03 8.93
C SER A 105 4.81 -8.25 7.48
N ALA A 106 5.85 -7.55 7.03
CA ALA A 106 6.47 -7.83 5.73
C ALA A 106 6.92 -9.29 5.62
N GLN A 107 7.48 -9.85 6.69
CA GLN A 107 7.88 -11.26 6.76
C GLN A 107 6.68 -12.20 6.59
N ASP A 108 5.54 -11.90 7.21
CA ASP A 108 4.30 -12.69 7.05
C ASP A 108 3.83 -12.69 5.60
N LEU A 109 3.90 -11.55 4.91
CA LEU A 109 3.52 -11.44 3.50
C LEU A 109 4.44 -12.28 2.60
N ILE A 110 5.75 -12.28 2.88
CA ILE A 110 6.75 -13.05 2.11
C ILE A 110 6.54 -14.55 2.32
N ILE A 111 6.46 -15.00 3.58
CA ILE A 111 6.28 -16.42 3.91
C ILE A 111 4.96 -16.93 3.32
N ARG A 112 3.90 -16.13 3.40
CA ARG A 112 2.56 -16.50 2.95
C ARG A 112 2.26 -15.98 1.55
N HIS A 113 3.27 -15.69 0.73
CA HIS A 113 3.08 -15.05 -0.58
C HIS A 113 2.04 -15.77 -1.46
N ASN A 114 1.99 -17.11 -1.42
CA ASN A 114 1.01 -17.89 -2.19
C ASN A 114 -0.46 -17.59 -1.84
N GLU A 115 -0.75 -17.13 -0.62
CA GLU A 115 -2.10 -16.75 -0.21
C GLU A 115 -2.56 -15.43 -0.85
N TRP A 116 -1.60 -14.52 -1.05
CA TRP A 116 -1.83 -13.15 -1.49
C TRP A 116 -1.44 -12.91 -2.94
N SER A 117 -0.72 -13.86 -3.55
CA SER A 117 -0.19 -13.74 -4.89
C SER A 117 -1.31 -13.72 -5.91
N ILE A 118 -1.14 -12.79 -6.85
CA ILE A 118 -2.02 -12.56 -7.98
C ILE A 118 -1.15 -12.43 -9.23
N PRO A 119 -1.64 -12.86 -10.40
CA PRO A 119 -0.91 -12.67 -11.63
C PRO A 119 -0.69 -11.18 -11.91
N TYR A 120 0.53 -10.81 -12.30
CA TYR A 120 0.84 -9.45 -12.75
C TYR A 120 -0.10 -8.97 -13.86
N ALA A 121 -0.50 -9.87 -14.77
CA ALA A 121 -1.46 -9.58 -15.82
C ALA A 121 -2.81 -9.08 -15.27
N SER A 122 -3.29 -9.64 -14.16
CA SER A 122 -4.53 -9.20 -13.51
C SER A 122 -4.40 -7.81 -12.90
N VAL A 123 -3.26 -7.52 -12.25
CA VAL A 123 -2.95 -6.18 -11.72
C VAL A 123 -2.88 -5.15 -12.85
N ARG A 124 -2.12 -5.48 -13.90
CA ARG A 124 -1.95 -4.61 -15.06
C ARG A 124 -3.28 -4.33 -15.74
N ALA A 125 -4.10 -5.36 -15.99
CA ALA A 125 -5.42 -5.19 -16.60
C ALA A 125 -6.31 -4.26 -15.77
N HIS A 126 -6.28 -4.36 -14.45
CA HIS A 126 -7.03 -3.45 -13.57
C HIS A 126 -6.55 -1.99 -13.69
N ILE A 127 -5.24 -1.75 -13.57
CA ILE A 127 -4.66 -0.41 -13.66
C ILE A 127 -4.99 0.23 -15.03
N LEU A 128 -4.86 -0.52 -16.12
CA LEU A 128 -5.21 -0.07 -17.47
C LEU A 128 -6.71 0.24 -17.63
N ALA A 129 -7.58 -0.45 -16.92
CA ALA A 129 -9.03 -0.29 -17.05
C ALA A 129 -9.59 0.84 -16.16
N VAL A 130 -8.96 1.11 -15.02
CA VAL A 130 -9.51 1.99 -13.99
C VAL A 130 -8.69 3.27 -13.84
N ILE A 131 -7.36 3.17 -13.89
CA ILE A 131 -6.48 4.32 -13.64
C ILE A 131 -6.15 5.02 -14.94
N GLU A 132 -5.65 4.33 -15.97
CA GLU A 132 -5.20 4.99 -17.21
C GLU A 132 -6.28 5.77 -17.99
N PRO A 133 -7.55 5.31 -18.09
CA PRO A 133 -8.60 6.09 -18.75
C PRO A 133 -8.94 7.37 -17.97
N ASN A 134 -8.67 7.38 -16.66
CA ASN A 134 -8.86 8.50 -15.76
C ASN A 134 -7.55 9.27 -15.48
N ALA A 135 -6.40 8.83 -16.01
CA ALA A 135 -5.08 9.42 -15.73
C ALA A 135 -4.83 10.74 -16.47
N SER A 136 -5.78 11.19 -17.31
CA SER A 136 -5.84 12.61 -17.70
C SER A 136 -6.19 13.52 -16.51
N TYR A 137 -6.64 12.96 -15.38
CA TYR A 137 -6.82 13.64 -14.11
C TYR A 137 -5.51 13.57 -13.29
N ASP A 138 -4.52 14.30 -13.78
CA ASP A 138 -3.71 15.21 -12.97
C ASP A 138 -3.00 14.62 -11.73
N ILE A 139 -2.22 13.56 -11.95
CA ILE A 139 -1.22 13.11 -10.97
C ILE A 139 -0.18 14.23 -10.76
N ASP A 140 0.10 15.04 -11.78
CA ASP A 140 1.08 16.13 -11.70
C ASP A 140 0.62 17.32 -10.82
N ARG A 141 -0.68 17.68 -10.72
CA ARG A 141 -1.10 18.80 -9.84
C ARG A 141 -1.01 18.50 -8.37
N GLN A 142 -1.22 17.26 -7.92
CA GLN A 142 -1.22 16.96 -6.50
C GLN A 142 0.21 16.90 -5.92
N PHE A 143 1.21 16.49 -6.70
CA PHE A 143 2.60 16.43 -6.21
C PHE A 143 3.29 17.80 -6.14
N VAL A 144 2.90 18.77 -6.98
CA VAL A 144 3.53 20.11 -6.99
C VAL A 144 3.08 21.00 -5.81
N GLN A 145 1.96 20.69 -5.14
CA GLN A 145 1.53 21.47 -3.97
C GLN A 145 2.21 21.10 -2.66
N TYR A 146 2.97 19.99 -2.63
CA TYR A 146 3.63 19.49 -1.41
C TYR A 146 5.17 19.58 -1.45
N PHE A 147 5.75 20.24 -2.46
CA PHE A 147 7.19 20.54 -2.54
C PHE A 147 7.46 21.97 -3.03
#